data_AF-A0A956Y5D5-F1
#
_entry.id   AF-A0A956Y5D5-F1
#
_cell.length_a   1.000
_cell.length_b   1.000
_cell.length_c   1.000
_cell.angle_alpha   90.00
_cell.angle_beta   90.00
_cell.angle_gamma   90.00
#
_symmetry.space_group_name_H-M   'P 1'
#
loop_
_entity.id
_entity.type
_entity.pdbx_description
1 polymer ?
#
loop_
_entity_poly.entity_id
_entity_poly.type
_entity_poly.pdbx_seq_one_letter_code
_entity_poly.pdbx_strand_id
1 'polypeptide(L)'
;MYQTCQVDDDGNEVHVTTLELYRSGSVKKLDIPSDVFVDDMGLRRYIGANAGSQYVVRAGMSKHLAPAIVQLSGEYPTRRHYNFMGWKQIDDRWVYVSPADCITAKGKLAEPLSVELDQRLRDYGLKAITWHGSLESFDTMMKVLPPNLASALHCFPYISDCCRQRQRALQRIL
;
A
#
# COMPACT_ATOMS: atom_id res chain seq x y z
N MET A 1 -7.63 -11.63 -14.92
CA MET A 1 -6.23 -11.28 -14.62
C MET A 1 -6.22 -9.90 -13.99
N TYR A 2 -5.35 -9.65 -13.02
CA TYR A 2 -5.06 -8.30 -12.52
C TYR A 2 -3.59 -8.21 -12.13
N GLN A 3 -3.06 -6.99 -12.07
CA GLN A 3 -1.68 -6.75 -11.66
C GLN A 3 -1.67 -5.95 -10.36
N THR A 4 -0.79 -6.33 -9.45
CA THR A 4 -0.54 -5.64 -8.20
C THR A 4 0.88 -5.11 -8.23
N CYS A 5 1.05 -3.81 -7.99
CA CYS A 5 2.34 -3.16 -7.79
C CYS A 5 2.48 -2.86 -6.30
N GLN A 6 3.42 -3.52 -5.64
CA GLN A 6 3.77 -3.25 -4.25
C GLN A 6 4.99 -2.33 -4.21
N VAL A 7 4.87 -1.18 -3.56
CA VAL A 7 5.96 -0.21 -3.42
C VAL A 7 6.47 -0.24 -1.98
N ASP A 8 7.78 -0.42 -1.82
CA ASP A 8 8.44 -0.36 -0.52
C ASP A 8 8.82 1.07 -0.09
N ASP A 9 9.30 1.19 1.15
CA ASP A 9 9.71 2.48 1.75
C ASP A 9 10.89 3.10 0.98
N ASP A 10 11.80 2.26 0.48
CA ASP A 10 12.95 2.65 -0.35
C ASP A 10 12.55 3.02 -1.79
N GLY A 11 11.29 2.79 -2.17
CA GLY A 11 10.76 3.04 -3.51
C GLY A 11 11.00 1.93 -4.51
N ASN A 12 11.48 0.75 -4.08
CA ASN A 12 11.50 -0.42 -4.93
C ASN A 12 10.08 -0.90 -5.20
N GLU A 13 9.82 -1.22 -6.47
CA GLU A 13 8.52 -1.70 -6.92
C GLU A 13 8.59 -3.19 -7.22
N VAL A 14 7.77 -3.97 -6.53
CA VAL A 14 7.56 -5.38 -6.81
C VAL A 14 6.25 -5.51 -7.57
N HIS A 15 6.35 -5.95 -8.82
CA HIS A 15 5.18 -6.23 -9.65
C HIS A 15 4.81 -7.71 -9.54
N VAL A 16 3.54 -7.95 -9.24
CA VAL A 16 2.94 -9.29 -9.12
C VAL A 16 1.74 -9.36 -10.04
N THR A 17 1.64 -10.43 -10.81
CA THR A 17 0.54 -10.67 -11.73
C THR A 17 -0.30 -11.82 -11.20
N THR A 18 -1.58 -11.57 -10.93
CA THR A 18 -2.49 -12.61 -10.49
C THR A 18 -3.19 -13.26 -11.69
N LEU A 19 -2.95 -14.56 -11.87
CA LEU A 19 -3.62 -15.39 -12.86
C LEU A 19 -4.71 -16.24 -12.21
N GLU A 20 -5.88 -16.25 -12.86
CA GLU A 20 -6.99 -17.14 -12.50
C GLU A 20 -7.06 -18.24 -13.57
N LEU A 21 -6.77 -19.47 -13.14
CA LEU A 21 -6.75 -20.65 -13.99
C LEU A 21 -8.07 -21.40 -13.83
N TYR A 22 -8.77 -21.60 -14.94
CA TYR A 22 -10.06 -22.28 -14.97
C TYR A 22 -9.91 -23.67 -15.59
N ARG A 23 -10.39 -24.71 -14.90
CA ARG A 23 -10.49 -26.04 -15.48
C ARG A 23 -11.59 -26.86 -14.81
N SER A 24 -12.49 -27.41 -15.62
CA SER A 24 -13.54 -28.37 -15.19
C SER A 24 -14.35 -27.91 -13.96
N GLY A 25 -14.70 -26.62 -13.90
CA GLY A 25 -15.46 -26.04 -12.79
C GLY A 25 -14.63 -25.59 -11.59
N SER A 26 -13.32 -25.86 -11.57
CA SER A 26 -12.40 -25.38 -10.55
C SER A 26 -11.68 -24.12 -11.00
N VAL A 27 -11.55 -23.16 -10.08
CA VAL A 27 -10.77 -21.93 -10.27
C VAL A 27 -9.58 -21.95 -9.32
N LYS A 28 -8.38 -21.73 -9.85
CA LYS A 28 -7.17 -21.60 -9.05
C LYS A 28 -6.50 -20.26 -9.30
N LYS A 29 -6.25 -19.51 -8.24
CA LYS A 29 -5.53 -18.23 -8.30
C LYS A 29 -4.06 -18.44 -8.03
N LEU A 30 -3.20 -17.82 -8.82
CA LEU A 30 -1.76 -17.81 -8.66
C LEU A 30 -1.26 -16.37 -8.70
N ASP A 31 -0.46 -15.99 -7.71
CA ASP A 31 0.25 -14.72 -7.68
C ASP A 31 1.67 -14.95 -8.21
N ILE A 32 1.95 -14.41 -9.40
CA ILE A 32 3.18 -14.69 -10.14
C ILE A 32 4.06 -13.45 -10.15
N PRO A 33 5.30 -13.53 -9.62
CA PRO A 33 6.28 -12.45 -9.74
C PRO A 33 6.52 -12.04 -11.20
N SER A 34 6.71 -10.74 -11.47
CA SER A 34 6.83 -10.24 -12.83
C SER A 34 8.04 -10.78 -13.59
N ASP A 35 9.17 -11.03 -12.92
CA ASP A 35 10.36 -11.67 -13.50
C ASP A 35 10.08 -13.10 -13.97
N VAL A 36 9.27 -13.85 -13.21
CA VAL A 36 8.80 -15.19 -13.60
C VAL A 36 7.77 -15.10 -14.71
N PHE A 37 6.92 -14.07 -14.72
CA PHE A 37 5.86 -13.91 -15.73
C PHE A 37 6.42 -13.62 -17.13
N VAL A 38 7.53 -12.87 -17.24
CA VAL A 38 8.16 -12.56 -18.54
C VAL A 38 9.01 -13.71 -19.08
N ASP A 39 9.44 -14.66 -18.24
CA ASP A 39 10.12 -15.89 -18.67
C ASP A 39 9.11 -17.02 -18.89
N ASP A 40 8.80 -17.32 -20.16
CA ASP A 40 7.87 -18.40 -20.53
C ASP A 40 8.21 -19.77 -19.90
N MET A 41 9.50 -20.08 -19.73
CA MET A 41 9.92 -21.34 -19.12
C MET A 41 9.72 -21.32 -17.60
N GLY A 42 10.10 -20.23 -16.94
CA GLY A 42 9.85 -19.96 -15.54
C GLY A 42 8.36 -19.99 -15.21
N LEU A 43 7.55 -19.26 -15.99
CA LEU A 43 6.09 -19.22 -15.88
C LEU A 43 5.47 -20.62 -15.96
N ARG A 44 5.87 -21.44 -16.93
CA ARG A 44 5.35 -22.80 -17.07
C ARG A 44 5.71 -23.69 -15.88
N ARG A 45 6.95 -23.59 -15.39
CA ARG A 45 7.40 -24.33 -14.20
C ARG A 45 6.62 -23.88 -12.97
N TYR A 46 6.42 -22.57 -12.81
CA TYR A 46 5.67 -21.98 -11.71
C TYR A 46 4.21 -22.45 -11.68
N ILE A 47 3.52 -22.40 -12.84
CA ILE A 47 2.15 -22.91 -12.97
C ILE A 47 2.10 -24.42 -12.68
N GLY A 48 3.03 -25.21 -13.24
CA GLY A 48 3.08 -26.64 -13.00
C GLY A 48 3.29 -27.01 -11.53
N ALA A 49 4.18 -26.30 -10.84
CA ALA A 49 4.47 -26.51 -9.41
C ALA A 49 3.32 -26.09 -8.50
N ASN A 50 2.71 -24.92 -8.76
CA ASN A 50 1.72 -24.34 -7.85
C ASN A 50 0.27 -24.71 -8.21
N ALA A 51 -0.08 -24.87 -9.49
CA ALA A 51 -1.43 -25.24 -9.92
C ALA A 51 -1.59 -26.73 -10.29
N GLY A 52 -0.48 -27.43 -10.51
CA GLY A 52 -0.45 -28.85 -10.87
C GLY A 52 -0.29 -29.07 -12.37
N SER A 53 0.16 -30.28 -12.75
CA SER A 53 0.50 -30.67 -14.12
C SER A 53 -0.66 -30.51 -15.13
N GLN A 54 -1.89 -30.51 -14.64
CA GLN A 54 -3.10 -30.27 -15.43
C GLN A 54 -3.19 -28.84 -16.01
N TYR A 55 -2.45 -27.86 -15.52
CA TYR A 55 -2.43 -26.50 -16.10
C TYR A 55 -1.20 -26.25 -16.97
N VAL A 56 -0.40 -27.29 -17.25
CA VAL A 56 0.82 -27.15 -18.05
C VAL A 56 0.50 -26.97 -19.52
N VAL A 57 1.18 -25.99 -20.12
CA VAL A 57 1.07 -25.64 -21.54
C VAL A 57 1.60 -26.78 -22.41
N ARG A 58 0.82 -27.14 -23.44
CA ARG A 58 1.19 -28.20 -24.40
C ARG A 58 2.49 -27.87 -25.12
N ALA A 59 3.23 -28.92 -25.51
CA ALA A 59 4.44 -28.78 -26.31
C ALA A 59 4.17 -27.98 -27.60
N GLY A 60 5.06 -27.05 -27.94
CA GLY A 60 4.95 -26.18 -29.11
C GLY A 60 4.25 -24.84 -28.87
N MET A 61 3.48 -24.68 -27.78
CA MET A 61 2.82 -23.40 -27.42
C MET A 61 3.61 -22.58 -26.39
N SER A 62 4.82 -23.00 -26.05
CA SER A 62 5.60 -22.48 -24.93
C SER A 62 6.38 -21.19 -25.23
N LYS A 63 6.40 -20.69 -26.47
CA LYS A 63 7.17 -19.48 -26.85
C LYS A 63 6.35 -18.19 -26.85
N HIS A 64 5.04 -18.32 -26.60
CA HIS A 64 4.09 -17.22 -26.66
C HIS A 64 3.15 -17.26 -25.47
N LEU A 65 3.56 -17.87 -24.36
CA LEU A 65 2.65 -18.11 -23.24
C LEU A 65 2.26 -16.78 -22.57
N ALA A 66 3.26 -16.00 -22.15
CA ALA A 66 3.01 -14.68 -21.57
C ALA A 66 2.22 -13.75 -22.50
N PRO A 67 2.61 -13.54 -23.78
CA PRO A 67 1.83 -12.68 -24.68
C PRO A 67 0.44 -13.22 -24.99
N ALA A 68 0.24 -14.54 -25.09
CA ALA A 68 -1.10 -15.11 -25.27
C ALA A 68 -1.99 -14.88 -24.04
N ILE A 69 -1.45 -15.01 -22.82
CA ILE A 69 -2.19 -14.70 -21.59
C ILE A 69 -2.60 -13.23 -21.58
N VAL A 70 -1.69 -12.32 -21.91
CA VAL A 70 -1.98 -10.87 -21.98
C VAL A 70 -3.06 -10.59 -23.04
N GLN A 71 -2.90 -11.13 -24.25
CA GLN A 71 -3.82 -10.93 -25.35
C GLN A 71 -5.23 -11.47 -25.06
N LEU A 72 -5.32 -12.65 -24.42
CA LEU A 72 -6.60 -13.27 -24.06
C LEU A 72 -7.25 -12.62 -22.83
N SER A 73 -6.44 -12.00 -21.95
CA SER A 73 -6.94 -11.36 -20.74
C SER A 73 -7.52 -9.96 -20.99
N GLY A 74 -7.24 -9.35 -22.14
CA GLY A 74 -7.69 -8.00 -22.47
C GLY A 74 -7.11 -6.93 -21.55
N GLU A 75 -7.85 -5.84 -21.32
CA GLU A 75 -7.48 -4.84 -20.33
C GLU A 75 -7.66 -5.41 -18.92
N TYR A 76 -6.58 -5.46 -18.15
CA TYR A 76 -6.59 -5.91 -16.76
C TYR A 76 -6.32 -4.75 -15.80
N PRO A 77 -7.02 -4.69 -14.65
CA PRO A 77 -6.81 -3.62 -13.70
C PRO A 77 -5.44 -3.75 -13.03
N THR A 78 -4.74 -2.63 -12.90
CA THR A 78 -3.50 -2.51 -12.12
C THR A 78 -3.80 -1.79 -10.81
N ARG A 79 -3.49 -2.43 -9.69
CA ARG A 79 -3.64 -1.85 -8.35
C ARG A 79 -2.26 -1.59 -7.76
N ARG A 80 -2.06 -0.38 -7.22
CA ARG A 80 -0.83 -0.02 -6.50
C ARG A 80 -1.10 -0.04 -5.00
N HIS A 81 -0.25 -0.76 -4.28
CA HIS A 81 -0.30 -0.93 -2.83
C HIS A 81 1.03 -0.48 -2.22
N TYR A 82 0.98 0.27 -1.13
CA TYR A 82 2.17 0.62 -0.35
C TYR A 82 2.31 -0.36 0.82
N ASN A 83 3.52 -0.88 1.04
CA ASN A 83 3.76 -1.83 2.14
C ASN A 83 4.23 -1.17 3.45
N PHE A 84 4.26 0.16 3.47
CA PHE A 84 4.79 0.96 4.56
C PHE A 84 3.84 2.11 4.94
N MET A 85 4.11 2.70 6.10
CA MET A 85 3.46 3.92 6.57
C MET A 85 4.48 5.03 6.70
N GLY A 86 4.10 6.25 6.37
CA GLY A 86 5.01 7.38 6.52
C GLY A 86 4.75 8.50 5.53
N TRP A 87 5.67 9.47 5.53
CA TRP A 87 5.66 10.55 4.56
C TRP A 87 6.27 10.07 3.25
N LYS A 88 5.49 10.13 2.16
CA LYS A 88 5.98 9.89 0.80
C LYS A 88 5.59 11.06 -0.09
N GLN A 89 6.47 11.42 -1.03
CA GLN A 89 6.13 12.34 -2.10
C GLN A 89 5.43 11.55 -3.23
N ILE A 90 4.19 11.93 -3.55
CA ILE A 90 3.35 11.31 -4.59
C ILE A 90 2.73 12.44 -5.39
N ASP A 91 2.83 12.43 -6.73
CA ASP A 91 2.31 13.50 -7.60
C ASP A 91 2.71 14.93 -7.17
N ASP A 92 4.00 15.14 -6.84
CA ASP A 92 4.55 16.42 -6.35
C ASP A 92 3.93 16.97 -5.05
N ARG A 93 3.25 16.12 -4.28
CA ARG A 93 2.75 16.47 -2.94
C ARG A 93 3.26 15.49 -1.89
N TRP A 94 3.55 16.02 -0.71
CA TRP A 94 3.81 15.20 0.47
C TRP A 94 2.49 14.64 1.00
N VAL A 95 2.42 13.32 1.06
CA VAL A 95 1.27 12.58 1.58
C VAL A 95 1.77 11.70 2.72
N TYR A 96 1.13 11.82 3.87
CA TYR A 96 1.28 10.84 4.93
C TYR A 96 0.37 9.66 4.62
N VAL A 97 0.97 8.50 4.37
CA VAL A 97 0.32 7.27 3.94
C VAL A 97 0.07 6.38 5.16
N SER A 98 -1.18 5.96 5.35
CA SER A 98 -1.57 4.98 6.38
C SER A 98 -2.67 4.03 5.87
N PRO A 99 -2.86 2.85 6.51
CA PRO A 99 -3.88 1.87 6.12
C PRO A 99 -5.31 2.39 6.08
N ALA A 100 -5.64 3.30 7.00
CA ALA A 100 -6.99 3.86 7.08
C ALA A 100 -7.09 5.15 6.26
N ASP A 101 -6.11 6.03 6.38
CA ASP A 101 -6.21 7.42 5.96
C ASP A 101 -4.94 7.89 5.23
N CYS A 102 -5.12 8.64 4.15
CA CYS A 102 -4.03 9.40 3.53
C CYS A 102 -4.21 10.88 3.85
N ILE A 103 -3.20 11.53 4.42
CA ILE A 103 -3.27 12.93 4.85
C ILE A 103 -2.34 13.77 4.00
N THR A 104 -2.86 14.88 3.48
CA THR A 104 -2.10 15.90 2.75
C THR A 104 -2.16 17.24 3.48
N ALA A 105 -1.37 18.22 3.04
CA ALA A 105 -1.46 19.59 3.56
C ALA A 105 -2.86 20.22 3.41
N LYS A 106 -3.67 19.74 2.46
CA LYS A 106 -5.06 20.19 2.24
C LYS A 106 -6.09 19.40 3.05
N GLY A 107 -5.64 18.45 3.86
CA GLY A 107 -6.48 17.55 4.65
C GLY A 107 -6.47 16.12 4.13
N LYS A 108 -7.45 15.34 4.62
CA LYS A 108 -7.60 13.92 4.29
C LYS A 108 -7.95 13.73 2.80
N LEU A 109 -7.27 12.80 2.16
CA LEU A 109 -7.54 12.43 0.77
C LEU A 109 -8.91 11.75 0.68
N ALA A 110 -9.72 12.15 -0.30
CA ALA A 110 -11.07 11.60 -0.49
C ALA A 110 -11.06 10.13 -0.88
N GLU A 111 -10.07 9.73 -1.68
CA GLU A 111 -9.82 8.34 -2.06
C GLU A 111 -8.46 7.94 -1.48
N PRO A 112 -8.42 7.16 -0.37
CA PRO A 112 -7.17 6.76 0.24
C PRO A 112 -6.40 5.80 -0.70
N LEU A 113 -5.08 5.94 -0.70
CA LEU A 113 -4.21 4.98 -1.38
C LEU A 113 -4.32 3.62 -0.70
N SER A 114 -4.21 2.55 -1.47
CA SER A 114 -4.21 1.21 -0.89
C SER A 114 -2.89 0.96 -0.18
N VAL A 115 -2.96 0.55 1.08
CA VAL A 115 -1.79 0.24 1.91
C VAL A 115 -2.03 -1.14 2.51
N GLU A 116 -1.09 -2.04 2.29
CA GLU A 116 -1.10 -3.40 2.84
C GLU A 116 0.22 -3.64 3.57
N LEU A 117 0.19 -3.55 4.89
CA LEU A 117 1.37 -3.79 5.72
C LEU A 117 1.67 -5.29 5.82
N ASP A 118 2.95 -5.61 6.04
CA ASP A 118 3.39 -6.98 6.28
C ASP A 118 2.68 -7.60 7.51
N GLN A 119 2.65 -8.93 7.60
CA GLN A 119 1.93 -9.71 8.60
C GLN A 119 2.16 -9.23 10.04
N ARG A 120 3.39 -8.79 10.37
CA ARG A 120 3.74 -8.30 11.71
C ARG A 120 3.07 -6.97 12.06
N LEU A 121 2.77 -6.15 11.06
CA LEU A 121 2.20 -4.81 11.20
C LEU A 121 0.76 -4.75 10.66
N ARG A 122 0.17 -5.88 10.30
CA ARG A 122 -1.18 -5.96 9.71
C ARG A 122 -2.25 -5.28 10.58
N ASP A 123 -2.11 -5.38 11.90
CA ASP A 123 -3.04 -4.79 12.86
C ASP A 123 -2.61 -3.38 13.33
N TYR A 124 -1.48 -2.88 12.81
CA TYR A 124 -0.99 -1.55 13.13
C TYR A 124 -1.75 -0.50 12.31
N GLY A 125 -2.34 0.47 12.98
CA GLY A 125 -3.12 1.52 12.31
C GLY A 125 -3.37 2.71 13.22
N LEU A 126 -3.50 3.88 12.60
CA LEU A 126 -3.91 5.08 13.30
C LEU A 126 -5.41 5.02 13.57
N LYS A 127 -5.79 5.15 14.84
CA LYS A 127 -7.19 5.31 15.24
C LYS A 127 -7.46 6.77 15.50
N ALA A 128 -8.48 7.31 14.85
CA ALA A 128 -8.99 8.63 15.18
C ALA A 128 -9.53 8.60 16.61
N ILE A 129 -8.89 9.34 17.50
CA ILE A 129 -9.27 9.51 18.89
C ILE A 129 -9.88 10.90 19.06
N THR A 130 -10.85 11.02 19.97
CA THR A 130 -11.42 12.32 20.32
C THR A 130 -10.36 13.22 20.97
N TRP A 131 -10.53 14.53 20.87
CA TRP A 131 -9.62 15.49 21.52
C TRP A 131 -9.34 15.16 23.00
N HIS A 132 -10.38 14.82 23.75
CA HIS A 132 -10.28 14.46 25.16
C HIS A 132 -9.39 13.23 25.36
N GLY A 133 -9.56 12.19 24.53
CA GLY A 133 -8.71 11.01 24.59
C GLY A 133 -7.27 11.28 24.14
N SER A 134 -7.05 12.20 23.21
CA SER A 134 -5.69 12.64 22.82
C SER A 134 -5.00 13.35 23.98
N LEU A 135 -5.72 14.22 24.69
CA LEU A 135 -5.20 14.96 25.84
C LEU A 135 -4.85 14.01 27.00
N GLU A 136 -5.72 13.05 27.30
CA GLU A 136 -5.48 12.03 28.33
C GLU A 136 -4.27 11.14 27.99
N SER A 137 -4.15 10.75 26.73
CA SER A 137 -2.99 9.97 26.25
C SER A 137 -1.69 10.79 26.37
N PHE A 138 -1.74 12.08 26.02
CA PHE A 138 -0.60 12.99 26.16
C PHE A 138 -0.21 13.19 27.63
N ASP A 139 -1.17 13.43 28.52
CA ASP A 139 -0.93 13.55 29.96
C ASP A 139 -0.30 12.28 30.54
N THR A 140 -0.80 11.11 30.13
CA THR A 140 -0.23 9.81 30.51
C THR A 140 1.20 9.63 30.02
N MET A 141 1.48 10.04 28.78
CA MET A 141 2.83 10.00 28.19
C MET A 141 3.81 10.89 28.98
N MET A 142 3.38 12.10 29.34
CA MET A 142 4.22 13.04 30.09
C MET A 142 4.57 12.54 31.51
N LYS A 143 3.73 11.69 32.10
CA LYS A 143 3.99 11.07 33.42
C LYS A 143 5.08 10.00 33.40
N VAL A 144 5.30 9.35 32.26
CA VAL A 144 6.30 8.26 32.11
C VAL A 144 7.61 8.70 31.49
N LEU A 145 7.65 9.91 30.91
CA LEU A 145 8.84 10.44 30.26
C LEU A 145 9.82 11.04 31.26
N PRO A 146 11.14 10.83 31.06
CA PRO A 146 12.13 11.46 31.91
C PRO A 146 12.16 12.98 31.67
N PRO A 147 12.39 13.80 32.71
CA PRO A 147 12.20 15.26 32.67
C PRO A 147 13.03 15.98 31.60
N ASN A 148 14.15 15.39 31.21
CA ASN A 148 15.08 15.90 30.20
C ASN A 148 14.56 15.77 28.75
N LEU A 149 13.52 14.97 28.50
CA LEU A 149 12.91 14.80 27.18
C LEU A 149 11.57 15.55 27.03
N ALA A 150 11.01 16.05 28.13
CA ALA A 150 9.74 16.77 28.14
C ALA A 150 9.76 18.03 27.25
N SER A 151 10.85 18.80 27.30
CA SER A 151 11.01 20.05 26.52
C SER A 151 11.01 19.82 25.01
N ALA A 152 11.55 18.71 24.52
CA ALA A 152 11.55 18.38 23.08
C ALA A 152 10.14 18.05 22.56
N LEU A 153 9.29 17.47 23.41
CA LEU A 153 7.93 17.06 23.04
C LEU A 153 6.91 18.19 23.13
N HIS A 154 7.20 19.26 23.87
CA HIS A 154 6.41 20.49 23.85
C HIS A 154 6.40 21.19 22.48
N CYS A 155 7.41 20.98 21.62
CA CYS A 155 7.44 21.60 20.29
C CYS A 155 6.43 21.00 19.29
N PHE A 156 6.05 19.74 19.43
CA PHE A 156 5.19 19.04 18.47
C PHE A 156 3.72 19.55 18.44
N PRO A 157 3.07 19.79 19.59
CA PRO A 157 1.71 20.35 19.63
C PRO A 157 1.62 21.82 19.15
N TYR A 158 2.69 22.60 19.34
CA TYR A 158 2.68 24.01 18.94
C TYR A 158 2.71 24.20 17.41
N ILE A 159 3.27 23.25 16.65
CA ILE A 159 3.29 23.31 15.18
C ILE A 159 1.88 23.10 14.60
N SER A 160 1.07 22.22 15.18
CA SER A 160 -0.30 21.96 14.72
C SER A 160 -1.28 23.09 15.09
N ASP A 161 -1.11 23.72 16.25
CA ASP A 161 -1.95 24.87 16.66
C ASP A 161 -1.59 26.16 15.89
N CYS A 162 -0.31 26.39 15.58
CA CYS A 162 0.13 27.55 14.80
C CYS A 162 -0.45 27.50 13.36
N CYS A 163 -0.53 26.32 12.74
CA CYS A 163 -1.20 26.12 11.45
C CYS A 163 -2.70 26.44 11.50
N ARG A 164 -3.38 26.09 12.61
CA ARG A 164 -4.82 26.33 12.79
C ARG A 164 -5.13 27.81 13.03
N GLN A 165 -4.29 28.52 13.77
CA GLN A 165 -4.43 29.96 13.96
C GLN A 165 -4.18 30.75 12.67
N ARG A 166 -3.24 30.31 11.82
CA ARG A 166 -2.99 30.95 10.52
C ARG A 166 -4.18 30.82 9.55
N GLN A 167 -4.85 29.67 9.51
CA GLN A 167 -6.06 29.47 8.69
C GLN A 167 -7.24 30.34 9.17
N ARG A 168 -7.43 30.47 10.49
CA ARG A 168 -8.49 31.32 11.07
C ARG A 168 -8.22 32.82 10.87
N ALA A 169 -6.95 33.23 10.84
CA ALA A 169 -6.57 34.61 10.56
C ALA A 169 -6.84 34.99 9.09
N LEU A 170 -6.61 34.08 8.13
CA LEU A 170 -6.87 34.32 6.71
C LEU A 170 -8.38 34.35 6.36
N GLN A 171 -9.23 33.61 7.09
CA GLN A 171 -10.69 33.66 6.91
C GLN A 171 -11.38 34.90 7.51
N ARG A 172 -10.66 35.73 8.28
CA ARG A 172 -11.18 37.00 8.83
C ARG A 172 -10.76 38.23 8.02
N ILE A 173 -9.95 38.04 6.98
CA ILE A 173 -9.41 39.12 6.12
C ILE A 173 -10.02 39.05 4.69
N LEU A 174 -10.89 38.07 4.43
CA LEU A 174 -11.80 38.00 3.28
C LEU A 174 -13.24 38.20 3.78
#